data_AF-A0A4R0Z2Q1-F1
#
_entry.id   AF-A0A4R0Z2Q1-F1
#
_cell.length_a   1.000
_cell.length_b   1.000
_cell.length_c   1.000
_cell.angle_alpha   90.00
_cell.angle_beta   90.00
_cell.angle_gamma   90.00
#
_symmetry.space_group_name_H-M   'P 1'
#
loop_
_entity.id
_entity.type
_entity.pdbx_description
1 polymer ?
#
loop_
_entity_poly.entity_id
_entity_poly.type
_entity_poly.pdbx_seq_one_letter_code
_entity_poly.pdbx_strand_id
1 'polypeptide(L)' 'TPLPLPAYERILKAAHTFNLLDARKAISVTERQRYILRIRTLTKGVAEAYYASREALGFPMCHKN' A
#
# COMPACT_ATOMS: atom_id res chain seq x y z
N THR A 1 9.30 -16.06 2.41
CA THR A 1 7.85 -15.87 2.62
C THR A 1 7.51 -14.41 2.38
N PRO A 2 6.52 -14.09 1.54
CA PRO A 2 6.03 -12.71 1.40
C PRO A 2 5.47 -12.19 2.74
N LEU A 3 5.72 -10.92 3.08
CA LEU A 3 5.28 -10.27 4.32
C LEU A 3 4.34 -9.09 4.02
N PRO A 4 3.09 -9.35 3.59
CA PRO A 4 2.19 -8.30 3.13
C PRO A 4 1.77 -7.33 4.25
N LEU A 5 1.53 -7.80 5.48
CA LEU A 5 1.10 -6.93 6.59
C LEU A 5 2.20 -5.94 7.02
N PRO A 6 3.47 -6.36 7.28
CA PRO A 6 4.54 -5.41 7.58
C PRO A 6 4.82 -4.42 6.43
N ALA A 7 4.73 -4.88 5.18
CA ALA A 7 4.88 -4.02 4.02
C ALA A 7 3.77 -2.95 3.95
N TYR A 8 2.52 -3.34 4.23
CA TYR A 8 1.39 -2.42 4.30
C TYR A 8 1.61 -1.32 5.35
N GLU A 9 2.08 -1.66 6.55
CA GLU A 9 2.38 -0.67 7.60
C GLU A 9 3.43 0.36 7.18
N ARG A 10 4.45 -0.07 6.43
CA ARG A 10 5.45 0.86 5.88
C ARG A 10 4.83 1.80 4.85
N ILE A 11 3.92 1.30 4.01
CA ILE A 11 3.18 2.13 3.04
C ILE A 11 2.31 3.16 3.76
N LEU A 12 1.63 2.80 4.84
CA LEU A 12 0.84 3.75 5.64
C LEU A 12 1.71 4.90 6.18
N LYS A 13 2.89 4.59 6.70
CA LYS A 13 3.86 5.61 7.16
C LYS A 13 4.35 6.49 6.02
N ALA A 14 4.64 5.90 4.86
CA ALA A 14 5.06 6.65 3.67
C ALA A 14 3.95 7.58 3.15
N ALA A 15 2.70 7.11 3.11
CA ALA A 15 1.54 7.90 2.71
C ALA A 15 1.29 9.08 3.66
N HIS A 16 1.41 8.86 4.98
CA HIS A 16 1.32 9.93 5.95
C HIS A 16 2.44 10.97 5.78
N THR A 17 3.68 10.51 5.60
CA THR A 17 4.83 11.40 5.37
C THR A 17 4.66 12.21 4.08
N PHE A 18 4.17 11.58 3.01
CA PHE A 18 3.81 12.25 1.77
C PHE A 18 2.78 13.36 2.01
N ASN A 19 1.71 13.10 2.76
CA ASN A 19 0.69 14.11 3.07
C ASN A 19 1.29 15.30 3.83
N LEU A 20 2.20 15.06 4.78
CA LEU A 20 2.89 16.14 5.49
C LEU A 20 3.76 17.01 4.56
N LEU A 21 4.51 16.38 3.65
CA LEU A 21 5.33 17.08 2.66
C LEU A 21 4.45 17.89 1.68
N ASP A 22 3.34 17.30 1.26
CA ASP A 22 2.40 17.92 0.32
C ASP A 22 1.70 19.14 0.93
N ALA A 23 1.25 19.02 2.18
CA ALA A 23 0.64 20.12 2.94
C ALA A 23 1.63 21.27 3.18
N ARG A 24 2.92 20.96 3.37
CA ARG A 24 3.99 21.96 3.48
C ARG A 24 4.40 22.57 2.14
N LYS A 25 3.81 22.12 1.02
CA LYS A 25 4.21 22.51 -0.35
C LYS A 25 5.71 22.28 -0.59
N ALA A 26 6.29 21.27 0.08
CA ALA A 26 7.71 20.95 0.02
C ALA A 26 8.09 20.06 -1.18
N ILE A 27 7.11 19.71 -2.02
CA ILE A 27 7.28 18.90 -3.23
C ILE A 27 6.61 19.61 -4.42
N SER A 28 7.23 19.50 -5.59
CA SER A 28 6.68 19.99 -6.86
C SER A 28 5.49 19.16 -7.34
N VAL A 29 4.74 19.68 -8.31
CA VAL A 29 3.61 18.97 -8.94
C VAL A 29 4.06 17.66 -9.59
N THR A 30 5.22 17.65 -10.24
CA THR A 30 5.79 16.44 -10.86
C THR A 30 6.20 15.40 -9.82
N GLU A 31 6.82 15.83 -8.72
CA GLU A 31 7.17 14.94 -7.60
C GLU A 31 5.91 14.36 -6.95
N ARG A 32 4.88 15.18 -6.74
CA ARG A 32 3.59 14.73 -6.22
C ARG A 32 3.03 13.59 -7.05
N GLN A 33 2.94 13.76 -8.38
CA GLN A 33 2.46 12.72 -9.28
C GLN A 33 3.30 11.43 -9.18
N ARG A 34 4.64 11.57 -9.14
CA ARG A 34 5.57 10.44 -9.01
C ARG A 34 5.36 9.68 -7.69
N TYR A 35 5.24 10.39 -6.57
CA TYR A 35 5.00 9.77 -5.26
C TYR A 35 3.66 9.04 -5.21
N ILE A 36 2.59 9.64 -5.74
CA ILE A 36 1.26 9.01 -5.81
C ILE A 36 1.34 7.71 -6.60
N LEU A 37 1.98 7.71 -7.78
CA LEU A 37 2.15 6.51 -8.59
C LEU A 37 2.94 5.43 -7.84
N ARG A 38 4.05 5.81 -7.19
CA ARG A 38 4.89 4.87 -6.43
C ARG A 38 4.12 4.24 -5.27
N ILE A 39 3.39 5.05 -4.48
CA ILE A 39 2.55 4.54 -3.38
C ILE A 39 1.50 3.58 -3.93
N ARG A 40 0.81 3.93 -5.03
CA ARG A 40 -0.21 3.06 -5.65
C ARG A 40 0.37 1.72 -6.11
N THR A 41 1.52 1.72 -6.78
CA THR A 41 2.18 0.48 -7.23
C THR A 41 2.55 -0.42 -6.05
N LEU A 42 3.11 0.14 -4.98
CA LEU A 42 3.45 -0.62 -3.78
C LEU A 42 2.20 -1.20 -3.10
N THR A 43 1.14 -0.39 -2.95
CA THR A 43 -0.11 -0.85 -2.35
C THR A 43 -0.75 -1.97 -3.15
N LYS A 44 -0.72 -1.88 -4.49
CA LYS A 44 -1.22 -2.95 -5.37
C LYS A 44 -0.45 -4.26 -5.14
N GLY A 45 0.89 -4.22 -5.12
CA GLY A 45 1.69 -5.42 -4.88
C GLY A 45 1.43 -6.05 -3.50
N VAL A 46 1.21 -5.22 -2.47
CA VAL A 46 0.80 -5.71 -1.15
C VAL A 46 -0.58 -6.36 -1.16
N ALA A 47 -1.55 -5.77 -1.87
CA ALA A 47 -2.89 -6.32 -2.01
C ALA A 47 -2.88 -7.67 -2.73
N GLU A 48 -2.12 -7.80 -3.83
CA GLU A 48 -1.94 -9.05 -4.56
C GLU A 48 -1.29 -10.13 -3.69
N ALA A 49 -0.22 -9.79 -2.98
CA ALA A 49 0.45 -10.73 -2.07
C ALA A 49 -0.45 -11.16 -0.90
N TYR A 50 -1.24 -10.23 -0.35
CA TYR A 50 -2.23 -10.54 0.68
C TYR A 50 -3.31 -11.47 0.12
N TYR A 51 -3.90 -11.15 -1.02
CA TYR A 51 -4.90 -11.98 -1.68
C TYR A 51 -4.40 -13.42 -1.90
N ALA A 52 -3.22 -13.59 -2.50
CA ALA A 52 -2.63 -14.90 -2.74
C ALA A 52 -2.43 -15.69 -1.44
N SER A 53 -2.02 -15.03 -0.35
CA SER A 53 -1.91 -15.69 0.97
C SER A 53 -3.27 -16.13 1.53
N ARG A 54 -4.33 -15.37 1.28
CA ARG A 54 -5.70 -15.74 1.71
C ARG A 54 -6.26 -16.86 0.85
N GLU A 55 -5.99 -16.83 -0.45
CA GLU A 55 -6.37 -17.86 -1.42
C GLU A 55 -5.72 -19.20 -1.07
N ALA A 56 -4.42 -19.21 -0.75
CA ALA A 56 -3.71 -20.41 -0.32
C ALA A 56 -4.29 -21.04 0.97
N LEU A 57 -4.96 -20.23 1.81
CA LEU A 57 -5.65 -20.69 3.01
C LEU A 57 -7.13 -21.05 2.76
N GLY A 58 -7.62 -20.96 1.51
CA GLY A 58 -9.01 -21.21 1.17
C GLY A 58 -9.99 -20.14 1.68
N PHE A 59 -9.51 -18.90 1.87
CA PHE A 59 -10.30 -17.76 2.38
C PHE A 59 -11.05 -18.05 3.70
N PRO A 60 -10.36 -18.40 4.80
CA PRO A 60 -11.01 -18.93 6.01
C PRO A 60 -11.89 -17.92 6.76
N MET A 61 -11.88 -16.64 6.36
CA MET A 61 -12.71 -15.56 6.95
C MET A 61 -13.84 -15.12 6.01
N CYS A 62 -13.95 -15.75 4.84
CA CYS A 62 -14.97 -15.42 3.84
C CYS A 62 -16.06 -16.49 3.95
N HIS A 63 -17.08 -16.22 4.77
CA HIS A 63 -18.24 -17.10 4.86
C HIS A 63 -19.04 -16.99 3.55
N LYS A 64 -19.45 -18.14 2.99
CA LYS A 64 -20.49 -18.14 1.96
C LYS A 64 -21.82 -17.87 2.67
N ASN A 65 -22.43 -16.73 2.35
CA ASN A 65 -23.80 -16.44 2.74
C ASN A 65 -24.76 -17.40 2.03
#